data_AF-A0A965ZAA7-F1
#
_entry.id   AF-A0A965ZAA7-F1
#
_cell.length_a   1.000
_cell.length_b   1.000
_cell.length_c   1.000
_cell.angle_alpha   90.00
_cell.angle_beta   90.00
_cell.angle_gamma   90.00
#
_symmetry.space_group_name_H-M   'P 1'
#
loop_
_entity.id
_entity.type
_entity.pdbx_description
1 polymer ?
#
loop_
_entity_poly.entity_id
_entity_poly.type
_entity_poly.pdbx_seq_one_letter_code
_entity_poly.pdbx_strand_id
1 'polypeptide(L)' 'MKLPRDLTGRTLTKHLCARWNYHVVHQTGSHIILETEDPAHQRIAIPDHPFLRIGTLNSILRSVARHKSVTRNEFLPK' A
#
# COMPACT_ATOMS: atom_id res chain seq x y z
N MET A 1 0.80 17.58 0.03
CA MET A 1 -0.33 17.01 -0.75
C MET A 1 -1.42 16.54 0.21
N LYS A 2 -2.68 16.89 -0.04
CA LYS A 2 -3.84 16.26 0.64
C LYS A 2 -3.92 14.81 0.16
N LEU A 3 -4.09 13.87 1.08
CA LEU A 3 -4.28 12.46 0.73
C LEU A 3 -5.69 12.26 0.14
N PRO A 4 -5.86 11.40 -0.87
CA PRO A 4 -7.19 11.01 -1.34
C PRO A 4 -7.95 10.37 -0.16
N ARG A 5 -9.15 10.87 0.11
CA ARG A 5 -10.00 10.44 1.24
C ARG A 5 -10.88 9.23 0.88
N ASP A 6 -10.88 8.88 -0.39
CA ASP A 6 -11.71 7.91 -1.10
C ASP A 6 -10.90 6.71 -1.64
N LEU A 7 -9.64 6.58 -1.21
CA LEU A 7 -8.82 5.45 -1.62
C LEU A 7 -9.27 4.17 -0.91
N THR A 8 -9.73 3.21 -1.71
CA THR A 8 -10.07 1.86 -1.23
C THR A 8 -8.81 1.02 -1.00
N GLY A 9 -8.92 -0.01 -0.15
CA GLY A 9 -7.87 -1.01 0.03
C GLY A 9 -7.43 -1.66 -1.28
N ARG A 10 -8.40 -2.10 -2.07
CA ARG A 10 -8.16 -2.75 -3.36
C ARG A 10 -7.50 -1.82 -4.39
N THR A 11 -7.83 -0.53 -4.40
CA THR A 11 -7.16 0.45 -5.27
C THR A 11 -5.70 0.62 -4.87
N LEU A 12 -5.42 0.72 -3.56
CA LEU A 12 -4.05 0.79 -3.05
C LEU A 12 -3.26 -0.47 -3.39
N THR A 13 -3.84 -1.65 -3.17
CA THR A 13 -3.24 -2.94 -3.54
C THR A 13 -2.83 -2.97 -5.01
N LYS A 14 -3.75 -2.65 -5.92
CA LYS A 14 -3.47 -2.62 -7.36
C LYS A 14 -2.35 -1.65 -7.71
N HIS A 15 -2.34 -0.47 -7.09
CA HIS A 15 -1.28 0.53 -7.31
C HIS A 15 0.09 0.00 -6.87
N LEU A 16 0.18 -0.59 -5.68
CA LEU A 16 1.42 -1.17 -5.15
C LEU A 16 1.94 -2.31 -6.03
N CYS A 17 1.05 -3.16 -6.53
CA CYS A 17 1.45 -4.21 -7.47
C CYS A 17 1.95 -3.64 -8.79
N ALA A 18 1.23 -2.69 -9.38
CA ALA A 18 1.56 -2.17 -10.70
C ALA A 18 2.81 -1.26 -10.73
N ARG A 19 3.10 -0.55 -9.64
CA ARG A 19 4.16 0.48 -9.63
C ARG A 19 5.36 0.15 -8.74
N TRP A 20 5.20 -0.77 -7.79
CA TRP A 20 6.18 -0.95 -6.71
C TRP A 20 6.58 -2.40 -6.50
N ASN A 21 6.31 -3.28 -7.47
CA ASN A 21 6.73 -4.68 -7.49
C ASN A 21 6.23 -5.53 -6.29
N TYR A 22 5.12 -5.13 -5.69
CA TYR A 22 4.43 -5.99 -4.73
C TYR A 22 3.60 -7.05 -5.45
N HIS A 23 3.38 -8.18 -4.82
CA HIS A 23 2.45 -9.21 -5.27
C HIS A 23 1.56 -9.68 -4.12
N VAL A 24 0.35 -10.10 -4.44
CA VAL A 24 -0.59 -10.64 -3.45
C VAL A 24 -0.16 -12.06 -3.10
N VAL A 25 0.01 -12.32 -1.81
CA VAL A 25 0.36 -13.66 -1.29
C VAL A 25 -0.88 -14.44 -0.92
N HIS A 26 -1.76 -13.82 -0.12
CA HIS A 26 -3.06 -14.37 0.26
C HIS A 26 -3.96 -13.27 0.84
N GLN A 27 -5.21 -13.63 1.14
CA GLN A 27 -6.14 -12.79 1.87
C GLN A 27 -6.65 -13.55 3.09
N THR A 28 -6.59 -12.91 4.26
CA THR A 28 -7.13 -13.46 5.52
C THR A 28 -8.18 -12.49 6.05
N GLY A 29 -9.44 -12.91 5.97
CA GLY A 29 -10.58 -12.02 6.27
C GLY A 29 -10.56 -10.77 5.40
N SER A 30 -10.63 -9.60 6.03
CA SER A 30 -10.60 -8.31 5.33
C SER A 30 -9.19 -7.75 5.11
N HIS A 31 -8.13 -8.55 5.19
CA HIS A 31 -6.76 -8.09 4.96
C HIS A 31 -6.11 -8.82 3.77
N ILE A 32 -5.66 -8.04 2.79
CA ILE A 32 -4.86 -8.52 1.67
C ILE A 32 -3.40 -8.43 2.06
N ILE A 33 -2.67 -9.53 1.94
CA ILE A 33 -1.26 -9.60 2.27
C ILE A 33 -0.43 -9.44 1.01
N LEU A 34 0.47 -8.45 1.03
CA LEU A 34 1.38 -8.13 -0.05
C LEU A 34 2.82 -8.39 0.34
N GLU A 35 3.62 -8.88 -0.60
CA GLU A 35 5.07 -9.05 -0.46
C GLU A 35 5.82 -8.47 -1.65
N THR A 36 7.07 -8.07 -1.45
CA THR A 36 8.04 -7.66 -2.47
C THR A 36 9.43 -8.13 -2.03
N GLU A 37 10.28 -8.50 -2.98
CA GLU A 37 11.70 -8.79 -2.74
C GLU A 37 12.61 -7.59 -3.06
N ASP A 38 12.06 -6.55 -3.69
CA ASP A 38 12.79 -5.35 -4.11
C ASP A 38 12.54 -4.18 -3.15
N PRO A 39 13.55 -3.43 -2.67
CA PRO A 39 14.99 -3.73 -2.76
C PRO A 39 15.45 -4.84 -1.79
N ALA A 40 14.58 -5.22 -0.86
CA ALA A 40 14.73 -6.35 0.04
C ALA A 40 13.33 -6.88 0.41
N HIS A 41 13.24 -8.06 1.01
CA HIS A 41 11.96 -8.61 1.43
C HIS A 41 11.16 -7.65 2.33
N GLN A 42 9.91 -7.37 1.97
CA GLN A 42 8.94 -6.70 2.84
C GLN A 42 7.56 -7.30 2.65
N ARG A 43 6.92 -7.62 3.78
CA ARG A 43 5.52 -8.04 3.87
C ARG A 43 4.67 -6.95 4.53
N ILE A 44 3.54 -6.60 3.92
CA ILE A 44 2.58 -5.63 4.47
C ILE A 44 1.14 -6.15 4.36
N ALA A 45 0.29 -5.76 5.31
CA ALA A 45 -1.14 -6.03 5.27
C ALA A 45 -1.92 -4.78 4.85
N ILE A 46 -2.81 -4.92 3.88
CA ILE A 46 -3.70 -3.87 3.38
C ILE A 46 -5.15 -4.24 3.72
N PRO A 47 -5.87 -3.43 4.52
CA PRO A 47 -7.29 -3.68 4.77
C PRO A 47 -8.12 -3.51 3.48
N ASP A 48 -8.87 -4.51 3.07
CA ASP A 48 -9.81 -4.48 1.93
C ASP A 48 -11.14 -3.83 2.35
N HIS A 49 -11.08 -2.53 2.65
CA HIS A 49 -12.24 -1.71 2.97
C HIS A 49 -12.48 -0.66 1.88
N PRO A 50 -13.74 -0.21 1.70
CA PRO A 50 -14.07 0.85 0.74
C PRO A 50 -13.42 2.19 1.11
N PHE A 51 -13.10 2.42 2.38
CA PHE A 51 -12.42 3.62 2.84
C PHE A 51 -11.32 3.27 3.83
N LEU A 52 -10.09 3.62 3.50
CA LEU A 52 -9.00 3.56 4.45
C LEU A 52 -9.00 4.81 5.33
N ARG A 53 -9.01 4.63 6.66
CA ARG A 53 -8.82 5.73 7.59
C ARG A 53 -7.49 6.43 7.26
N ILE A 54 -7.46 7.75 7.36
CA ILE A 54 -6.27 8.58 7.03
C ILE A 54 -5.03 8.11 7.81
N GLY A 55 -5.19 7.70 9.07
CA GLY A 55 -4.10 7.15 9.88
C GLY A 55 -3.53 5.87 9.29
N THR A 56 -4.40 4.92 8.93
CA THR A 56 -4.04 3.64 8.30
C THR A 56 -3.33 3.86 6.97
N LEU A 57 -3.92 4.69 6.10
CA LEU A 57 -3.33 5.02 4.80
C LEU A 57 -1.93 5.64 4.98
N ASN A 58 -1.78 6.61 5.89
CA ASN A 58 -0.48 7.22 6.15
C ASN A 58 0.56 6.24 6.67
N SER A 59 0.18 5.32 7.56
CA SER A 59 1.11 4.33 8.09
C SER A 59 1.59 3.37 7.01
N ILE A 60 0.69 2.92 6.12
CA ILE A 60 1.06 2.07 4.98
C ILE A 60 2.00 2.83 4.05
N LEU A 61 1.63 4.03 3.59
CA LEU A 61 2.44 4.82 2.65
C LEU A 61 3.83 5.13 3.22
N ARG A 62 3.94 5.44 4.52
CA ARG A 62 5.25 5.65 5.17
C ARG A 62 6.09 4.38 5.19
N SER A 63 5.49 3.22 5.47
CA SER A 63 6.21 1.95 5.50
C SER A 63 6.77 1.59 4.13
N VAL A 64 5.96 1.74 3.08
CA VAL A 64 6.36 1.48 1.70
C VAL A 64 7.41 2.50 1.25
N ALA A 65 7.21 3.79 1.53
CA ALA A 65 8.14 4.84 1.11
C ALA A 65 9.52 4.70 1.74
N ARG A 66 9.57 4.37 3.04
CA ARG A 66 10.84 4.08 3.72
C ARG A 66 11.54 2.88 3.10
N HIS A 67 10.79 1.82 2.76
CA HIS A 67 11.36 0.59 2.21
C HIS A 67 11.90 0.76 0.80
N LYS A 68 11.21 1.52 -0.05
CA LYS A 68 11.65 1.83 -1.42
C LYS A 68 12.64 3.00 -1.50
N SER A 69 13.00 3.62 -0.38
CA SER A 69 13.88 4.79 -0.33
C SER A 69 13.42 5.96 -1.20
N VAL A 70 12.11 6.20 -1.28
CA VAL A 70 11.54 7.33 -2.04
C VAL A 70 10.62 8.18 -1.18
N THR A 71 10.21 9.35 -1.68
CA THR A 71 9.36 10.26 -0.90
C THR A 71 7.90 9.81 -0.92
N ARG A 72 7.16 10.09 0.16
CA ARG A 72 5.73 9.73 0.29
C ARG A 72 4.87 10.24 -0.87
N ASN A 73 5.21 11.40 -1.45
CA ASN A 73 4.42 12.02 -2.50
C ASN A 73 4.46 11.25 -3.82
N GLU A 74 5.40 10.32 -4.00
CA GLU A 74 5.55 9.53 -5.24
C GLU A 74 4.62 8.32 -5.29
N PHE A 75 4.04 7.89 -4.16
CA PHE A 75 3.22 6.68 -4.05
C PHE A 75 1.73 6.84 -4.33
N LEU A 76 1.25 8.06 -4.53
CA LEU A 76 -0.18 8.24 -4.68
C LEU A 76 -0.57 7.87 -6.11
N PRO A 77 -1.56 6.97 -6.32
CA PRO A 77 -2.21 6.86 -7.61
C PRO A 77 -2.72 8.25 -8.01
N LYS A 78 -2.40 8.67 -9.23
CA LYS A 78 -3.00 9.86 -9.84
C LYS A 78 -4.49 9.64 -10.06
#